data_AF-A0A251XDC4-F1
#
_entry.id   AF-A0A251XDC4-F1
#
_cell.length_a   1.000
_cell.length_b   1.000
_cell.length_c   1.000
_cell.angle_alpha   90.00
_cell.angle_beta   90.00
_cell.angle_gamma   90.00
#
_symmetry.space_group_name_H-M   'P 1'
#
loop_
_entity.id
_entity.type
_entity.pdbx_description
1 polymer ?
#
loop_
_entity_poly.entity_id
_entity_poly.type
_entity_poly.pdbx_seq_one_letter_code
_entity_poly.pdbx_strand_id
1 'polypeptide(L)' 'MIGTYKNPIMGIGEVALVGAIGFHALNGLRIILIDFWRFGAKHQRLMFYVVIGLWVVLMAGFVPRHLINVFSEAGWI' A
#
# COMPACT_ATOMS: atom_id res chain seq x y z
N MET A 1 -24.67 -11.45 14.95
CA MET A 1 -23.24 -11.28 15.27
C MET A 1 -22.52 -10.68 14.05
N ILE A 2 -22.62 -9.36 13.85
CA ILE A 2 -21.97 -8.62 12.74
C ILE A 2 -20.99 -7.55 13.31
N GLY A 3 -21.10 -7.22 14.59
CA GLY A 3 -20.32 -6.13 15.22
C GLY A 3 -18.83 -6.43 15.44
N THR A 4 -18.38 -7.69 15.39
CA THR A 4 -16.98 -8.03 15.72
C THR A 4 -16.00 -7.64 14.60
N TYR A 5 -16.46 -7.51 13.35
CA TYR A 5 -15.62 -7.12 12.20
C TYR A 5 -15.59 -5.61 11.95
N LYS A 6 -16.55 -4.86 12.52
CA LYS A 6 -16.62 -3.40 12.44
C LYS A 6 -15.96 -2.77 13.65
N ASN A 7 -14.67 -3.04 13.82
CA ASN A 7 -13.86 -2.44 14.88
C ASN A 7 -12.75 -1.60 14.24
N PRO A 8 -12.55 -0.33 14.65
CA PRO A 8 -11.48 0.53 14.15
C PRO A 8 -10.09 -0.10 14.15
N ILE A 9 -9.81 -1.02 15.08
CA ILE A 9 -8.56 -1.77 15.15
C ILE A 9 -8.34 -2.61 13.88
N MET A 10 -9.38 -3.26 13.37
CA MET A 10 -9.30 -4.02 12.12
C MET A 10 -9.04 -3.12 10.92
N GLY A 11 -9.61 -1.92 10.88
CA GLY A 11 -9.35 -0.97 9.81
C GLY A 11 -7.90 -0.47 9.77
N ILE A 12 -7.24 -0.33 10.92
CA ILE A 12 -5.79 -0.06 10.97
C ILE A 12 -5.00 -1.28 10.46
N GLY A 13 -5.41 -2.49 10.84
CA GLY A 13 -4.83 -3.73 10.33
C GLY A 13 -4.94 -3.86 8.80
N GLU A 14 -6.06 -3.45 8.22
CA GLU A 14 -6.26 -3.40 6.77
C GLU A 14 -5.33 -2.38 6.09
N VAL A 15 -5.11 -1.21 6.70
CA VAL A 15 -4.12 -0.24 6.18
C VAL A 15 -2.72 -0.85 6.15
N ALA A 16 -2.33 -1.53 7.23
CA ALA A 16 -1.04 -2.20 7.29
C ALA A 16 -0.92 -3.32 6.24
N LEU A 17 -1.98 -4.13 6.09
CA LEU A 17 -2.03 -5.22 5.12
C LEU A 17 -1.92 -4.69 3.68
N VAL A 18 -2.76 -3.72 3.30
CA VAL A 18 -2.75 -3.10 1.97
C VAL A 18 -1.41 -2.43 1.69
N GLY A 19 -0.85 -1.72 2.69
CA GLY A 19 0.48 -1.14 2.60
C GLY A 19 1.56 -2.17 2.31
N ALA A 20 1.55 -3.30 3.03
CA ALA A 20 2.52 -4.38 2.86
C ALA A 20 2.41 -5.07 1.50
N ILE A 21 1.20 -5.49 1.10
CA ILE A 21 1.01 -6.20 -0.18
C ILE A 21 1.20 -5.26 -1.38
N GLY A 22 0.81 -3.99 -1.26
CA GLY A 22 1.01 -2.98 -2.29
C GLY A 22 2.49 -2.69 -2.53
N PHE A 23 3.27 -2.54 -1.46
CA PHE A 23 4.73 -2.40 -1.57
C PHE A 23 5.35 -3.68 -2.17
N HIS A 24 4.95 -4.86 -1.69
CA HIS A 24 5.46 -6.14 -2.20
C HIS A 24 5.23 -6.31 -3.70
N ALA A 25 4.02 -6.00 -4.19
CA ALA A 25 3.69 -6.11 -5.60
C ALA A 25 4.54 -5.14 -6.46
N LEU A 26 4.66 -3.87 -6.07
CA LEU A 26 5.47 -2.89 -6.78
C LEU A 26 6.96 -3.25 -6.76
N ASN A 27 7.45 -3.76 -5.63
CA ASN A 27 8.83 -4.18 -5.48
C ASN A 27 9.12 -5.46 -6.28
N GLY A 28 8.17 -6.38 -6.39
CA GLY A 28 8.23 -7.54 -7.27
C GLY A 28 8.33 -7.13 -8.74
N LEU A 29 7.51 -6.16 -9.18
CA LEU A 29 7.58 -5.60 -10.54
C LEU A 29 8.96 -4.98 -10.82
N ARG A 30 9.55 -4.27 -9.85
CA ARG A 30 10.92 -3.74 -9.98
C ARG A 30 11.93 -4.85 -10.23
N ILE A 31 11.87 -5.96 -9.49
CA ILE A 31 12.79 -7.08 -9.66
C ILE A 31 12.62 -7.71 -11.04
N ILE A 32 11.38 -7.96 -11.48
CA ILE A 32 11.08 -8.45 -12.84
C ILE A 32 11.70 -7.52 -13.90
N LEU A 33 11.49 -6.19 -13.77
CA LEU A 33 12.09 -5.23 -14.70
C LEU A 33 13.62 -5.27 -14.67
N ILE A 34 14.24 -5.49 -13.51
CA ILE A 34 15.70 -5.62 -13.40
C ILE A 34 16.20 -6.87 -14.14
N ASP A 35 15.49 -7.99 -14.00
CA ASP A 35 15.88 -9.28 -14.57
C ASP A 35 15.72 -9.31 -16.10
N PHE A 36 14.70 -8.65 -16.63
CA PHE A 36 14.36 -8.69 -18.06
C PHE A 36 14.84 -7.47 -18.86
N TRP A 37 15.33 -6.40 -18.22
CA TRP A 37 15.84 -5.21 -18.91
C TRP A 37 17.36 -5.13 -18.88
N ARG A 38 17.98 -5.06 -20.06
CA ARG A 38 19.43 -4.81 -20.26
C ARG A 38 20.05 -3.66 -19.46
N PHE A 39 19.27 -2.67 -19.02
CA PHE A 39 19.74 -1.53 -18.20
C PHE A 39 19.19 -1.52 -16.77
N GLY A 40 18.48 -2.57 -16.37
CA GLY A 40 17.80 -2.68 -15.08
C GLY A 40 18.77 -2.54 -13.90
N ALA A 41 19.85 -3.31 -13.90
CA ALA A 41 20.86 -3.26 -12.84
C ALA A 41 21.57 -1.88 -12.73
N LYS A 42 21.69 -1.13 -13.84
CA LYS A 42 22.29 0.21 -13.84
C LYS A 42 21.39 1.24 -13.13
N HIS A 43 20.07 1.10 -13.27
CA HIS A 43 19.10 2.08 -12.75
C HIS A 43 18.34 1.60 -11.52
N GLN A 44 18.78 0.51 -10.88
CA GLN A 44 18.12 -0.09 -9.71
C GLN A 44 17.77 0.90 -8.57
N ARG A 45 18.65 1.89 -8.30
CA ARG A 45 18.38 2.93 -7.29
C ARG A 45 17.22 3.84 -7.70
N LEU A 46 17.22 4.31 -8.96
CA LEU A 46 16.12 5.12 -9.49
C LEU A 46 14.82 4.33 -9.47
N MET A 47 14.85 3.07 -9.91
CA MET A 47 13.66 2.20 -9.91
C MET A 47 13.12 1.97 -8.49
N PHE A 48 13.99 1.86 -7.48
CA PHE A 48 13.55 1.79 -6.08
C PHE A 48 12.85 3.07 -5.62
N TYR A 49 13.41 4.25 -5.92
CA TYR A 49 12.74 5.51 -5.58
C TYR A 49 11.42 5.69 -6.33
N VAL A 50 11.32 5.22 -7.57
CA VAL A 50 10.05 5.19 -8.32
C VAL A 50 9.03 4.29 -7.60
N VAL A 51 9.42 3.09 -7.17
CA VAL A 51 8.54 2.20 -6.38
C VAL A 51 8.06 2.88 -5.11
N ILE A 52 8.95 3.52 -4.35
CA ILE A 52 8.58 4.23 -3.13
C ILE A 52 7.64 5.39 -3.44
N GLY A 53 7.92 6.19 -4.48
CA GLY A 53 7.06 7.29 -4.89
C GLY A 53 5.66 6.82 -5.29
N LEU A 54 5.55 5.77 -6.12
CA LEU A 54 4.27 5.18 -6.50
C LEU A 54 3.52 4.63 -5.30
N TRP A 55 4.22 3.91 -4.41
CA TRP A 55 3.62 3.37 -3.19
C TRP A 55 3.06 4.48 -2.30
N VAL A 56 3.83 5.56 -2.07
CA VAL A 56 3.38 6.71 -1.28
C VAL A 56 2.16 7.37 -1.91
N VAL A 57 2.15 7.59 -3.23
CA VAL A 57 1.00 8.19 -3.93
C VAL A 57 -0.25 7.32 -3.79
N LEU A 58 -0.12 6.01 -3.96
CA LEU A 58 -1.24 5.08 -3.80
C LEU A 58 -1.76 5.05 -2.35
N MET A 59 -0.86 4.99 -1.37
CA MET A 59 -1.24 5.04 0.04
C MET A 59 -1.84 6.39 0.44
N ALA A 60 -1.36 7.50 -0.11
CA ALA A 60 -1.94 8.83 0.13
C ALA A 60 -3.38 8.95 -0.40
N GLY A 61 -3.71 8.27 -1.50
CA GLY A 61 -5.09 8.18 -1.99
C GLY A 61 -5.96 7.21 -1.20
N PHE A 62 -5.39 6.08 -0.77
CA PHE A 62 -6.12 5.01 -0.08
C PHE A 62 -6.38 5.32 1.40
N VAL A 63 -5.34 5.67 2.17
CA VAL A 63 -5.39 5.74 3.64
C VAL A 63 -6.42 6.74 4.16
N PRO A 64 -6.47 8.00 3.70
CA PRO A 64 -7.46 8.96 4.21
C PRO A 64 -8.89 8.48 3.94
N ARG A 65 -9.15 7.99 2.72
CA ARG A 65 -10.48 7.50 2.34
C ARG A 65 -10.88 6.27 3.14
N HIS A 66 -9.96 5.32 3.32
CA HIS A 66 -10.21 4.10 4.08
C HIS A 66 -10.51 4.41 5.54
N LEU A 67 -9.69 5.25 6.17
CA LEU A 67 -9.88 5.63 7.57
C LEU A 67 -11.19 6.41 7.78
N ILE A 68 -11.55 7.34 6.88
CA ILE A 68 -12.85 8.05 6.95
C ILE A 68 -14.00 7.03 6.93
N ASN A 69 -13.96 6.03 6.05
CA ASN A 69 -15.00 5.01 5.98
C ASN A 69 -15.03 4.15 7.26
N VAL A 70 -13.88 3.68 7.74
CA VAL A 70 -13.78 2.85 8.94
C VAL A 70 -14.30 3.58 10.18
N PHE A 71 -13.91 4.84 10.38
CA PHE A 71 -14.27 5.58 11.59
C PHE A 71 -15.68 6.17 11.54
N SER A 72 -16.20 6.54 10.36
CA SER A 72 -17.60 6.96 10.20
C SER A 72 -18.57 5.81 10.45
N GLU A 73 -18.24 4.60 9.96
CA GLU A 73 -19.05 3.41 10.25
C GLU A 73 -19.00 2.99 11.73
N ALA A 74 -17.91 3.33 12.43
CA ALA A 74 -17.76 3.06 13.86
C ALA A 74 -18.49 4.09 14.75
N GLY A 75 -18.93 5.24 14.20
CA GLY A 75 -19.61 6.32 14.93
C GLY A 75 -18.66 7.19 15.79
N TRP A 76 -17.37 7.24 15.45
CA TRP A 76 -16.35 7.96 16.23
C TRP A 76 -16.12 9.40 15.74
N ILE A 77 -16.58 9.69 14.53
CA ILE A 77 -16.55 10.98 13.84
C ILE A 77 -17.79 11.03 12.96
#